data_AF-A0A920P699-F1
#
_entry.id   AF-A0A920P699-F1
#
_cell.length_a   1.000
_cell.length_b   1.000
_cell.length_c   1.000
_cell.angle_alpha   90.00
_cell.angle_beta   90.00
_cell.angle_gamma   90.00
#
_symmetry.space_group_name_H-M   'P 1'
#
loop_
_entity.id
_entity.type
_entity.pdbx_description
1 polymer ?
#
loop_
_entity_poly.entity_id
_entity_poly.type
_entity_poly.pdbx_seq_one_letter_code
_entity_poly.pdbx_strand_id
1 'polypeptide(L)'
;MGRSLQRVRDAEGRPIEEDLDTLPRVTTPMGRTLINGGGIFPDLEIENDTLKTMERELIATANETRVLLGLRLAEFGFEVATTLLENDERPNLSEGQFERFLEQLEEDGLPAELLSDEDVRSYLHWQARINIAQRMDDVGSEADFRKERDRVLAEAIQLLMTSDGQIGLFQELDKRTSGAGNEGAES
;
A
#
# COMPACT_ATOMS: atom_id res chain seq x y z
N MET A 1 4.63 2.42 -10.33
CA MET A 1 3.31 2.33 -10.97
C MET A 1 3.00 3.60 -11.77
N GLY A 2 3.27 3.62 -13.09
CA GLY A 2 2.95 4.79 -13.94
C GLY A 2 2.69 4.47 -15.42
N ARG A 3 2.86 3.22 -15.86
CA ARG A 3 2.69 2.83 -17.28
C ARG A 3 1.35 2.15 -17.60
N SER A 4 0.48 1.93 -16.61
CA SER A 4 -0.77 1.15 -16.79
C SER A 4 -1.74 1.80 -17.79
N LEU A 5 -1.72 3.12 -17.92
CA LEU A 5 -2.72 3.85 -18.69
C LEU A 5 -2.39 4.06 -20.17
N GLN A 6 -1.17 3.73 -20.64
CA GLN A 6 -0.71 4.03 -22.01
C GLN A 6 0.03 2.86 -22.69
N ARG A 7 -0.19 1.61 -22.28
CA ARG A 7 0.32 0.47 -23.05
C ARG A 7 -0.49 0.32 -24.34
N VAL A 8 0.21 0.20 -25.48
CA VAL A 8 -0.43 -0.18 -26.74
C VAL A 8 -1.06 -1.55 -26.54
N ARG A 9 -2.33 -1.68 -26.92
CA ARG A 9 -3.11 -2.90 -26.76
C ARG A 9 -3.34 -3.55 -28.11
N ASP A 10 -3.42 -4.87 -28.12
CA ASP A 10 -3.91 -5.62 -29.27
C ASP A 10 -5.43 -5.40 -29.46
N ALA A 11 -5.98 -6.00 -30.53
CA ALA A 11 -7.40 -5.89 -30.84
C ALA A 11 -8.30 -6.50 -29.74
N GLU A 12 -7.74 -7.37 -28.90
CA GLU A 12 -8.37 -8.04 -27.77
C GLU A 12 -8.20 -7.27 -26.45
N GLY A 13 -7.58 -6.09 -26.47
CA GLY A 13 -7.40 -5.21 -25.32
C GLY A 13 -6.28 -5.65 -24.37
N ARG A 14 -5.46 -6.63 -24.73
CA ARG A 14 -4.31 -7.10 -23.93
C ARG A 14 -3.11 -6.19 -24.20
N PRO A 15 -2.28 -5.91 -23.18
CA PRO A 15 -1.05 -5.15 -23.39
C PRO A 15 -0.09 -5.94 -24.29
N ILE A 16 0.40 -5.31 -25.35
CA ILE A 16 1.44 -5.90 -26.20
C ILE A 16 2.76 -5.94 -25.40
N GLU A 17 3.49 -7.05 -25.52
CA GLU A 17 4.79 -7.21 -24.88
C GLU A 17 5.80 -6.26 -25.53
N GLU A 18 6.37 -5.34 -24.73
CA GLU A 18 7.39 -4.40 -25.19
C GLU A 18 8.78 -4.98 -24.95
N ASP A 19 9.67 -4.82 -25.93
CA ASP A 19 11.09 -5.07 -25.75
C ASP A 19 11.70 -3.94 -24.89
N LEU A 20 11.91 -4.25 -23.61
CA LEU A 20 12.43 -3.33 -22.60
C LEU A 20 13.86 -2.87 -22.89
N ASP A 21 14.61 -3.58 -23.74
CA ASP A 21 15.98 -3.22 -24.10
C ASP A 21 16.08 -2.12 -25.15
N THR A 22 14.98 -1.82 -25.84
CA THR A 22 14.91 -0.71 -26.81
C THR A 22 14.66 0.66 -26.17
N LEU A 23 14.32 0.69 -24.88
CA LEU A 23 13.98 1.91 -24.17
C LEU A 23 15.26 2.56 -23.56
N PRO A 24 15.40 3.90 -23.63
CA PRO A 24 16.57 4.59 -23.09
C PRO A 24 16.67 4.38 -21.57
N ARG A 25 17.89 4.25 -21.05
CA ARG A 25 18.13 4.12 -19.61
C ARG A 25 18.64 5.45 -19.03
N VAL A 26 18.15 5.82 -17.85
CA VAL A 26 18.55 7.05 -17.12
C VAL A 26 19.04 6.64 -15.74
N THR A 27 20.18 7.17 -15.32
CA THR A 27 20.67 7.02 -13.95
C THR A 27 20.08 8.14 -13.09
N THR A 28 19.43 7.79 -11.99
CA THR A 28 18.94 8.78 -11.02
C THR A 28 20.10 9.41 -10.26
N PRO A 29 19.90 10.59 -9.63
CA PRO A 29 20.92 11.19 -8.77
C PRO A 29 21.37 10.27 -7.62
N MET A 30 20.51 9.35 -7.14
CA MET A 30 20.86 8.33 -6.15
C MET A 30 21.52 7.07 -6.75
N GLY A 31 21.89 7.09 -8.03
CA GLY A 31 22.67 6.03 -8.68
C GLY A 31 21.87 4.86 -9.27
N ARG A 32 20.53 4.91 -9.25
CA ARG A 32 19.70 3.81 -9.77
C ARG A 32 19.51 3.93 -11.27
N THR A 33 19.66 2.84 -12.01
CA THR A 33 19.41 2.82 -13.46
C THR A 33 17.95 2.50 -13.73
N LEU A 34 17.23 3.42 -14.35
CA LEU A 34 15.81 3.30 -14.68
C LEU A 34 15.61 3.22 -16.19
N ILE A 35 14.59 2.47 -16.61
CA ILE A 35 14.14 2.44 -18.01
C ILE A 35 13.22 3.65 -18.24
N ASN A 36 13.68 4.61 -19.04
CA ASN A 36 12.99 5.84 -19.40
C ASN A 36 11.94 5.59 -20.49
N GLY A 37 10.89 4.87 -20.12
CA GLY A 37 9.73 4.57 -20.95
C GLY A 37 8.56 5.56 -20.78
N GLY A 38 8.83 6.82 -20.38
CA GLY A 38 7.83 7.89 -20.30
C GLY A 38 7.03 8.03 -19.00
N GLY A 39 7.55 7.55 -17.86
CA GLY A 39 6.93 7.73 -16.54
C GLY A 39 7.78 8.58 -15.59
N ILE A 40 7.14 9.28 -14.65
CA ILE A 40 7.84 9.83 -13.47
C ILE A 40 8.11 8.66 -12.53
N PHE A 41 9.38 8.40 -12.24
CA PHE A 41 9.78 7.39 -11.29
C PHE A 41 10.22 8.10 -10.01
N PRO A 42 9.53 7.90 -8.88
CA PRO A 42 10.04 8.39 -7.61
C PRO A 42 11.42 7.75 -7.37
N ASP A 43 12.36 8.51 -6.80
CA ASP A 43 13.70 7.99 -6.52
C ASP A 43 13.69 7.06 -5.28
N LEU A 44 12.69 6.19 -5.18
CA LEU A 44 12.44 5.24 -4.10
C LEU A 44 12.46 3.80 -4.63
N GLU A 45 13.13 2.90 -3.93
CA GLU A 45 13.06 1.46 -4.23
C GLU A 45 11.68 0.93 -3.83
N ILE A 46 10.98 0.36 -4.82
CA ILE A 46 9.64 -0.20 -4.64
C ILE A 46 9.75 -1.69 -4.95
N GLU A 47 9.42 -2.52 -3.97
CA GLU A 47 9.34 -3.96 -4.16
C GLU A 47 8.22 -4.30 -5.15
N ASN A 48 8.47 -5.27 -6.04
CA ASN A 48 7.48 -5.68 -7.04
C ASN A 48 6.27 -6.37 -6.42
N ASP A 49 6.43 -6.95 -5.22
CA ASP A 49 5.36 -7.56 -4.45
C ASP A 49 5.30 -6.89 -3.07
N THR A 50 4.15 -6.33 -2.73
CA THR A 50 3.91 -5.68 -1.44
C THR A 50 3.30 -6.63 -0.41
N LEU A 51 2.97 -7.86 -0.83
CA LEU A 51 2.43 -8.89 0.03
C LEU A 51 3.52 -9.86 0.49
N LYS A 52 3.45 -10.22 1.78
CA LYS A 52 4.28 -11.28 2.34
C LYS A 52 3.78 -12.65 1.91
N THR A 53 4.62 -13.66 2.07
CA THR A 53 4.29 -15.05 1.67
C THR A 53 2.99 -15.54 2.32
N MET A 54 2.82 -15.34 3.63
CA MET A 54 1.61 -15.80 4.33
C MET A 54 0.36 -14.98 3.97
N GLU A 55 0.52 -13.72 3.60
CA GLU A 55 -0.59 -12.89 3.11
C GLU A 55 -1.09 -13.35 1.74
N ARG A 56 -0.16 -13.79 0.87
CA ARG A 56 -0.52 -14.44 -0.41
C ARG A 56 -1.21 -15.78 -0.18
N GLU A 57 -0.71 -16.57 0.77
CA GLU A 57 -1.34 -17.83 1.17
C GLU A 57 -2.77 -17.59 1.65
N LEU A 58 -2.99 -16.59 2.50
CA LEU A 58 -4.34 -16.20 2.94
C LEU A 58 -5.30 -15.94 1.78
N ILE A 59 -4.86 -15.17 0.79
CA ILE A 59 -5.70 -14.85 -0.38
C ILE A 59 -5.96 -16.11 -1.21
N ALA A 60 -4.97 -16.97 -1.38
CA ALA A 60 -5.14 -18.24 -2.09
C ALA A 60 -6.13 -19.15 -1.35
N THR A 61 -5.92 -19.39 -0.06
CA THR A 61 -6.77 -20.23 0.78
C THR A 61 -8.21 -19.69 0.83
N ALA A 62 -8.41 -18.38 0.99
CA ALA A 62 -9.76 -17.79 0.99
C ALA A 62 -10.50 -18.06 -0.32
N ASN A 63 -9.82 -18.00 -1.46
CA ASN A 63 -10.42 -18.34 -2.75
C ASN A 63 -10.73 -19.83 -2.87
N GLU A 64 -9.86 -20.70 -2.38
CA GLU A 64 -10.04 -22.16 -2.39
C GLU A 64 -11.22 -22.60 -1.51
N THR A 65 -11.32 -22.04 -0.30
CA THR A 65 -12.42 -22.31 0.65
C THR A 65 -13.67 -21.50 0.34
N ARG A 66 -13.63 -20.63 -0.68
CA ARG A 66 -14.73 -19.76 -1.14
C ARG A 66 -15.21 -18.76 -0.09
N VAL A 67 -14.33 -18.38 0.83
CA VAL A 67 -14.56 -17.28 1.75
C VAL A 67 -14.38 -15.98 0.98
N LEU A 68 -15.45 -15.20 0.86
CA LEU A 68 -15.43 -13.88 0.21
C LEU A 68 -14.78 -12.84 1.12
N LEU A 69 -13.45 -12.92 1.28
CA LEU A 69 -12.69 -12.15 2.26
C LEU A 69 -12.94 -10.63 2.17
N GLY A 70 -13.00 -10.09 0.95
CA GLY A 70 -13.30 -8.67 0.73
C GLY A 70 -14.69 -8.26 1.21
N LEU A 71 -15.70 -9.15 1.06
CA LEU A 71 -17.05 -8.89 1.58
C LEU A 71 -17.05 -8.93 3.10
N ARG A 72 -16.38 -9.92 3.71
CA ARG A 72 -16.28 -10.04 5.18
C ARG A 72 -15.61 -8.83 5.82
N LEU A 73 -14.52 -8.34 5.23
CA LEU A 73 -13.87 -7.10 5.66
C LEU A 73 -14.81 -5.88 5.55
N ALA A 74 -15.61 -5.81 4.48
CA ALA A 74 -16.54 -4.70 4.30
C ALA A 74 -17.72 -4.74 5.29
N GLU A 75 -18.27 -5.92 5.56
CA GLU A 75 -19.32 -6.14 6.57
C GLU A 75 -18.81 -5.79 7.97
N PHE A 76 -17.65 -6.33 8.35
CA PHE A 76 -17.00 -6.03 9.62
C PHE A 76 -16.68 -4.54 9.79
N GLY A 77 -16.09 -3.94 8.76
CA GLY A 77 -15.77 -2.51 8.77
C GLY A 77 -17.02 -1.63 8.90
N PHE A 78 -18.15 -2.04 8.29
CA PHE A 78 -19.43 -1.35 8.46
C PHE A 78 -19.97 -1.44 9.89
N GLU A 79 -19.94 -2.63 10.50
CA GLU A 79 -20.40 -2.82 11.87
C GLU A 79 -19.61 -1.96 12.86
N VAL A 80 -18.27 -2.05 12.79
CA VAL A 80 -17.38 -1.27 13.68
C VAL A 80 -17.54 0.22 13.44
N ALA A 81 -17.54 0.67 12.18
CA ALA A 81 -17.73 2.09 11.85
C ALA A 81 -19.06 2.64 12.37
N THR A 82 -20.15 1.86 12.31
CA THR A 82 -21.45 2.26 12.84
C THR A 82 -21.37 2.52 14.34
N THR A 83 -20.76 1.60 15.10
CA THR A 83 -20.56 1.78 16.55
C THR A 83 -19.70 2.99 16.88
N LEU A 84 -18.62 3.23 16.12
CA LEU A 84 -17.74 4.38 16.35
C LEU A 84 -18.46 5.71 16.08
N LEU A 85 -19.23 5.78 14.99
CA LEU A 85 -20.01 6.97 14.65
C LEU A 85 -21.09 7.26 15.70
N GLU A 86 -21.75 6.24 16.24
CA GLU A 86 -22.73 6.39 17.32
C GLU A 86 -22.10 6.95 18.62
N ASN A 87 -20.81 6.67 18.83
CA ASN A 87 -20.06 7.12 20.01
C ASN A 87 -19.22 8.40 19.76
N ASP A 88 -19.31 9.02 18.57
CA ASP A 88 -18.49 10.18 18.15
C ASP A 88 -16.97 9.91 18.26
N GLU A 89 -16.56 8.68 17.96
CA GLU A 89 -15.16 8.25 18.00
C GLU A 89 -14.50 8.34 16.62
N ARG A 90 -13.17 8.47 16.62
CA ARG A 90 -12.35 8.37 15.39
C ARG A 90 -12.19 6.91 14.96
N PRO A 91 -11.86 6.66 13.67
CA PRO A 91 -11.56 5.32 13.18
C PRO A 91 -10.54 4.61 14.06
N ASN A 92 -10.96 3.53 14.70
CA ASN A 92 -10.10 2.68 15.52
C ASN A 92 -10.59 1.23 15.44
N LEU A 93 -9.75 0.30 15.86
CA LEU A 93 -10.08 -1.11 15.93
C LEU A 93 -9.53 -1.65 17.24
N SER A 94 -10.42 -2.10 18.12
CA SER A 94 -10.02 -2.75 19.36
C SER A 94 -9.64 -4.22 19.12
N GLU A 95 -8.71 -4.74 19.92
CA GLU A 95 -8.29 -6.14 19.83
C GLU A 95 -9.48 -7.10 19.98
N GLY A 96 -10.40 -6.81 20.91
CA GLY A 96 -11.58 -7.67 21.12
C GLY A 96 -12.61 -7.64 19.97
N GLN A 97 -12.65 -6.58 19.15
CA GLN A 97 -13.42 -6.59 17.90
C GLN A 97 -12.68 -7.40 16.83
N PHE A 98 -11.35 -7.25 16.78
CA PHE A 98 -10.53 -7.96 15.79
C PHE A 98 -10.51 -9.47 16.02
N GLU A 99 -10.37 -9.95 17.26
CA GLU A 99 -10.41 -11.39 17.55
C GLU A 99 -11.76 -12.02 17.17
N ARG A 100 -12.88 -11.34 17.46
CA ARG A 100 -14.20 -11.79 17.03
C ARG A 100 -14.34 -11.88 15.51
N PHE A 101 -13.68 -10.97 14.79
CA PHE A 101 -13.64 -11.04 13.33
C PHE A 101 -12.84 -12.25 12.84
N LEU A 102 -11.71 -12.57 13.49
CA LEU A 102 -10.93 -13.77 13.17
C LEU A 102 -11.71 -15.05 13.48
N GLU A 103 -12.41 -15.11 14.61
CA GLU A 103 -13.32 -16.21 14.96
C GLU A 103 -14.39 -16.40 13.86
N GLN A 104 -14.99 -15.32 13.36
CA GLN A 104 -15.98 -15.40 12.28
C GLN A 104 -15.38 -15.90 10.96
N LEU A 105 -14.15 -15.50 10.64
CA LEU A 105 -13.43 -15.99 9.46
C LEU A 105 -13.08 -17.48 9.58
N GLU A 106 -12.75 -17.95 10.79
CA GLU A 106 -12.54 -19.37 11.07
C GLU A 106 -13.83 -20.16 10.86
N GLU A 107 -14.95 -19.67 11.39
CA GLU A 107 -16.28 -20.26 11.19
C GLU A 107 -16.70 -20.30 9.71
N ASP A 108 -16.31 -19.29 8.94
CA ASP A 108 -16.53 -19.22 7.49
C ASP A 108 -15.67 -20.23 6.71
N GLY A 109 -14.65 -20.82 7.35
CA GLY A 109 -13.85 -21.93 6.81
C GLY A 109 -12.38 -21.59 6.56
N LEU A 110 -11.86 -20.46 7.04
CA LEU A 110 -10.42 -20.22 7.02
C LEU A 110 -9.70 -21.02 8.13
N PRO A 111 -8.53 -21.63 7.85
CA PRO A 111 -7.81 -22.40 8.86
C PRO A 111 -7.32 -21.54 10.03
N ALA A 112 -7.54 -22.00 11.27
CA ALA A 112 -7.05 -21.34 12.49
C ALA A 112 -5.53 -21.13 12.50
N GLU A 113 -4.77 -22.10 11.99
CA GLU A 113 -3.30 -22.02 11.86
C GLU A 113 -2.88 -20.84 10.98
N LEU A 114 -3.62 -20.58 9.90
CA LEU A 114 -3.37 -19.44 9.03
C LEU A 114 -3.80 -18.12 9.69
N LEU A 115 -4.93 -18.10 10.40
CA LEU A 115 -5.43 -16.90 11.10
C LEU A 115 -4.63 -16.54 12.36
N SER A 116 -3.83 -17.48 12.88
CA SER A 116 -2.92 -17.24 14.01
C SER A 116 -1.53 -16.75 13.58
N ASP A 117 -1.21 -16.79 12.28
CA ASP A 117 0.04 -16.27 11.75
C ASP A 117 0.16 -14.75 11.92
N GLU A 118 1.31 -14.27 12.39
CA GLU A 118 1.52 -12.86 12.72
C GLU A 118 1.41 -11.94 11.50
N ASP A 119 1.91 -12.37 10.35
CA ASP A 119 1.84 -11.58 9.12
C ASP A 119 0.39 -11.48 8.63
N VAL A 120 -0.36 -12.59 8.68
CA VAL A 120 -1.79 -12.62 8.34
C VAL A 120 -2.60 -11.73 9.27
N ARG A 121 -2.38 -11.83 10.59
CA ARG A 121 -3.07 -11.00 11.58
C ARG A 121 -2.78 -9.52 11.36
N SER A 122 -1.51 -9.17 11.18
CA SER A 122 -1.10 -7.79 10.90
C SER A 122 -1.75 -7.26 9.62
N TYR A 123 -1.80 -8.07 8.56
CA TYR A 123 -2.42 -7.71 7.29
C TYR A 123 -3.93 -7.49 7.40
N LEU A 124 -4.66 -8.42 8.04
CA LEU A 124 -6.10 -8.32 8.24
C LEU A 124 -6.47 -7.14 9.14
N HIS A 125 -5.71 -6.91 10.21
CA HIS A 125 -5.92 -5.77 11.10
C HIS A 125 -5.74 -4.44 10.35
N TRP A 126 -4.69 -4.34 9.54
CA TRP A 126 -4.42 -3.18 8.69
C TRP A 126 -5.55 -2.94 7.65
N GLN A 127 -5.97 -3.99 6.94
CA GLN A 127 -7.08 -3.92 5.98
C GLN A 127 -8.40 -3.51 6.64
N ALA A 128 -8.70 -4.04 7.81
CA ALA A 128 -9.91 -3.70 8.56
C ALA A 128 -9.93 -2.22 8.96
N ARG A 129 -8.82 -1.67 9.48
CA ARG A 129 -8.69 -0.24 9.81
C ARG A 129 -8.94 0.66 8.61
N ILE A 130 -8.43 0.29 7.43
CA ILE A 130 -8.70 1.02 6.18
C ILE A 130 -10.20 0.99 5.85
N ASN A 131 -10.83 -0.18 5.90
CA ASN A 131 -12.27 -0.31 5.62
C ASN A 131 -13.12 0.53 6.59
N ILE A 132 -12.77 0.55 7.88
CA ILE A 132 -13.45 1.38 8.90
C ILE A 132 -13.31 2.86 8.54
N ALA A 133 -12.09 3.36 8.29
CA ALA A 133 -11.86 4.75 7.94
C ALA A 133 -12.60 5.18 6.68
N GLN A 134 -12.60 4.33 5.64
CA GLN A 134 -13.36 4.57 4.40
C GLN A 134 -14.86 4.66 4.63
N ARG A 135 -15.41 3.84 5.53
CA ARG A 135 -16.84 3.87 5.87
C ARG A 135 -17.24 5.11 6.66
N MET A 136 -16.31 5.65 7.44
CA MET A 136 -16.50 6.88 8.19
C MET A 136 -16.17 8.15 7.38
N ASP A 137 -15.78 8.01 6.11
CA ASP A 137 -15.32 9.10 5.23
C ASP A 137 -14.16 9.92 5.83
N ASP A 138 -13.34 9.28 6.68
CA ASP A 138 -12.17 9.91 7.30
C ASP A 138 -10.90 9.63 6.47
N VAL A 139 -10.72 10.46 5.44
CA VAL A 139 -9.57 10.41 4.52
C VAL A 139 -8.24 10.58 5.25
N GLY A 140 -8.22 11.32 6.37
CA GLY A 140 -6.99 11.54 7.15
C GLY A 140 -6.53 10.24 7.81
N SER A 141 -7.44 9.60 8.55
CA SER A 141 -7.17 8.31 9.19
C SER A 141 -6.88 7.21 8.14
N GLU A 142 -7.59 7.20 7.02
CA GLU A 142 -7.30 6.26 5.92
C GLU A 142 -5.86 6.40 5.41
N ALA A 143 -5.43 7.64 5.13
CA ALA A 143 -4.07 7.91 4.66
C ALA A 143 -3.02 7.51 5.71
N ASP A 144 -3.30 7.76 6.99
CA ASP A 144 -2.44 7.37 8.10
C ASP A 144 -2.28 5.86 8.26
N PHE A 145 -3.31 5.06 7.93
CA PHE A 145 -3.20 3.60 7.93
C PHE A 145 -2.48 3.11 6.66
N ARG A 146 -2.79 3.66 5.48
CA ARG A 146 -2.16 3.24 4.23
C ARG A 146 -0.65 3.46 4.21
N LYS A 147 -0.17 4.58 4.77
CA LYS A 147 1.28 4.89 4.82
C LYS A 147 2.09 3.90 5.65
N GLU A 148 1.46 3.12 6.54
CA GLU A 148 2.14 2.07 7.33
C GLU A 148 2.80 1.03 6.41
N ARG A 149 2.23 0.81 5.22
CA ARG A 149 2.71 -0.20 4.24
C ARG A 149 3.01 0.36 2.86
N ASP A 150 2.61 1.60 2.57
CA ASP A 150 2.92 2.29 1.32
C ASP A 150 4.03 3.32 1.54
N ARG A 151 5.28 2.91 1.23
CA ARG A 151 6.46 3.78 1.35
C ARG A 151 6.39 5.00 0.43
N VAL A 152 5.73 4.88 -0.74
CA VAL A 152 5.58 6.00 -1.67
C VAL A 152 4.62 7.03 -1.08
N LEU A 153 3.49 6.57 -0.52
CA LEU A 153 2.55 7.43 0.17
C LEU A 153 3.18 8.07 1.41
N ALA A 154 3.94 7.31 2.20
CA ALA A 154 4.65 7.83 3.37
C ALA A 154 5.60 8.97 2.99
N GLU A 155 6.43 8.78 1.95
CA GLU A 155 7.33 9.81 1.44
C GLU A 155 6.57 11.01 0.88
N ALA A 156 5.49 10.78 0.12
CA ALA A 156 4.66 11.86 -0.42
C ALA A 156 4.05 12.72 0.70
N ILE A 157 3.52 12.11 1.75
CA ILE A 157 2.99 12.82 2.93
C ILE A 157 4.11 13.62 3.60
N GLN A 158 5.28 13.02 3.81
CA GLN A 158 6.42 13.71 4.43
C GLN A 158 6.84 14.94 3.62
N LEU A 159 6.97 14.81 2.29
CA LEU A 159 7.32 15.92 1.41
C LEU A 159 6.27 17.04 1.44
N LEU A 160 4.98 16.68 1.46
CA LEU A 160 3.89 17.65 1.57
C LEU A 160 3.87 18.38 2.91
N MET A 161 4.19 17.69 4.01
CA MET A 161 4.23 18.31 5.36
C MET A 161 5.46 19.19 5.58
N THR A 162 6.54 18.97 4.84
CA THR A 162 7.82 19.70 5.00
C THR A 162 8.01 20.84 4.00
N SER A 163 7.11 20.98 3.02
CA SER A 163 7.24 21.96 1.94
C SER A 163 6.12 23.00 1.97
N ASP A 164 6.47 24.28 2.05
CA ASP A 164 5.51 25.40 2.02
C ASP A 164 4.94 25.71 0.61
N GLY A 165 5.09 24.77 -0.34
CA GLY A 165 4.62 24.89 -1.73
C GLY A 165 5.53 24.21 -2.74
N GLN A 166 5.18 24.32 -4.03
CA GLN A 166 5.89 23.64 -5.13
C GLN A 166 7.39 23.96 -5.17
N ILE A 167 7.77 25.21 -4.91
CA ILE A 167 9.18 25.64 -4.89
C ILE A 167 9.93 25.01 -3.71
N GLY A 168 9.31 24.95 -2.53
CA GLY A 168 9.89 24.30 -1.35
C GLY A 168 10.11 22.82 -1.56
N LEU A 169 9.19 22.15 -2.28
CA LEU A 169 9.27 20.72 -2.56
C LEU A 169 10.46 20.36 -3.45
N PHE A 170 10.75 21.15 -4.48
CA PHE A 170 11.96 20.95 -5.29
C PHE A 170 13.25 21.29 -4.53
N GLN A 171 13.23 22.33 -3.70
CA GLN A 171 14.40 22.69 -2.87
C GLN A 171 14.74 21.62 -1.83
N GLU A 172 13.73 20.99 -1.22
CA GLU A 172 13.94 19.91 -0.26
C GLU A 172 14.52 18.66 -0.95
N LEU A 173 14.05 18.37 -2.17
CA LEU A 173 14.61 17.30 -3.01
C LEU A 173 16.09 17.56 -3.35
N ASP A 174 16.43 18.79 -3.74
CA ASP A 174 17.79 19.19 -4.11
C ASP A 174 18.76 19.10 -2.92
N LYS A 175 18.31 19.48 -1.70
CA LYS A 175 19.11 19.37 -0.47
C LYS A 175 19.45 17.92 -0.13
N ARG A 176 18.48 17.02 -0.20
CA ARG A 176 18.69 15.59 0.09
C ARG A 176 19.63 14.93 -0.93
N THR A 177 19.50 15.33 -2.19
CA THR A 177 20.38 14.87 -3.28
C THR A 177 21.82 15.37 -3.10
N SER A 178 21.99 16.61 -2.63
CA SER A 178 23.31 17.22 -2.40
C SER A 178 24.02 16.66 -1.15
N GLY A 179 23.29 16.17 -0.15
CA GLY A 179 23.84 15.55 1.05
C GLY A 179 24.45 14.16 0.80
N ALA A 180 23.79 13.33 -0.04
CA ALA A 180 24.28 11.99 -0.37
C ALA A 180 25.55 11.97 -1.23
N GLY A 181 25.85 13.06 -1.94
CA GLY A 181 27.08 13.21 -2.71
C GLY A 181 28.34 13.44 -1.87
N ASN A 182 28.21 13.73 -0.58
CA ASN A 182 29.34 14.15 0.27
C ASN A 182 29.83 13.08 1.25
N GLU A 183 29.11 11.96 1.43
CA GLU A 183 29.52 10.84 2.30
C GLU A 183 30.36 9.77 1.58
N GLY A 184 30.52 9.88 0.24
CA GLY A 184 31.37 8.99 -0.56
C GLY A 184 32.79 9.51 -0.83
N ALA A 185 33.18 10.63 -0.21
CA ALA A 185 34.42 11.33 -0.51
C ALA A 185 35.28 11.63 0.73
N GLU A 186 35.40 10.68 1.66
CA GLU A 186 36.53 10.66 2.60
C GLU A 186 37.14 9.25 2.61
N SER A 187 38.29 9.10 1.93
CA SER A 187 39.27 8.02 2.09
C SER A 187 40.42 8.51 2.95
#